data_AF-A0A2V9BZC5-F1
#
_entry.id   AF-A0A2V9BZC5-F1
#
_cell.length_a   1.000
_cell.length_b   1.000
_cell.length_c   1.000
_cell.angle_alpha   90.00
_cell.angle_beta   90.00
_cell.angle_gamma   90.00
#
_symmetry.space_group_name_H-M   'P 1'
#
loop_
_entity.id
_entity.type
_entity.pdbx_description
1 polymer ?
#
loop_
_entity_poly.entity_id
_entity_poly.type
_entity_poly.pdbx_seq_one_letter_code
_entity_poly.pdbx_strand_id
1 'polypeptide(L)'
;MVRHLRITFSCLFMTLGLFLPGRISAAPQSYSVTPLPVFELHSGFWINLHHALYYEARQRKAFLSRDANTTKSAPPTAKSVLAGKGLTDTEQKAWDDAVAYYMLNYADKDLLFTTELIQLKDQLGDFEDCDELSGHKRKFCDAGLPANLTQVLEAAAPVYRAHLWAEHDQANRRWILQVAPLVREEGVGLSERLADIYQTRWPHGKIRVDVVAYANWAGAYTTVDPLRVTISSLDTRNQGPQALEVLFHEGSHGIAEAVQRAIIRECRQRDKPIPRDLWHALVFYTTGEVIRTVLTSPSANSPASRGDNGTGPASSYSAYAVREGLYQRGWKNYLELLQQFWQPYLDGKATFDDAIARMVSSL
;
A
#
# COMPACT_ATOMS: atom_id res chain seq x y z
N MET A 1 74.71 -45.41 -33.55
CA MET A 1 75.22 -44.27 -34.36
C MET A 1 74.03 -43.39 -34.71
N VAL A 2 74.14 -42.11 -34.37
CA VAL A 2 73.13 -41.05 -34.42
C VAL A 2 72.29 -41.07 -35.71
N ARG A 3 70.97 -40.82 -35.63
CA ARG A 3 70.27 -39.82 -36.48
C ARG A 3 68.78 -39.62 -36.14
N HIS A 4 68.52 -38.36 -35.78
CA HIS A 4 67.35 -37.51 -36.05
C HIS A 4 65.98 -37.83 -35.43
N LEU A 5 65.73 -37.11 -34.33
CA LEU A 5 64.44 -36.67 -33.80
C LEU A 5 63.69 -35.83 -34.85
N ARG A 6 62.51 -36.29 -35.30
CA ARG A 6 61.55 -35.50 -36.08
C ARG A 6 60.49 -34.94 -35.13
N ILE A 7 60.48 -33.62 -34.96
CA ILE A 7 59.44 -32.87 -34.27
C ILE A 7 58.31 -32.63 -35.28
N THR A 8 57.12 -33.17 -35.01
CA THR A 8 55.89 -32.90 -35.77
C THR A 8 55.20 -31.66 -35.20
N PHE A 9 55.12 -30.61 -36.02
CA PHE A 9 54.28 -29.44 -35.79
C PHE A 9 52.80 -29.84 -35.90
N SER A 10 52.05 -29.81 -34.80
CA SER A 10 50.58 -29.79 -34.85
C SER A 10 50.11 -28.34 -34.82
N CYS A 11 49.43 -27.92 -35.89
CA CYS A 11 48.75 -26.64 -35.98
C CYS A 11 47.53 -26.63 -35.05
N LEU A 12 47.61 -25.86 -33.97
CA LEU A 12 46.46 -25.51 -33.14
C LEU A 12 45.73 -24.34 -33.82
N PHE A 13 44.53 -24.59 -34.37
CA PHE A 13 43.64 -23.53 -34.83
C PHE A 13 43.09 -22.77 -33.63
N MET A 14 43.57 -21.53 -33.43
CA MET A 14 43.05 -20.59 -32.44
C MET A 14 41.94 -19.78 -33.11
N THR A 15 40.67 -20.13 -32.86
CA THR A 15 39.52 -19.32 -33.27
C THR A 15 39.35 -18.17 -32.29
N LEU A 16 39.70 -16.97 -32.75
CA LEU A 16 39.49 -15.71 -32.04
C LEU A 16 38.01 -15.32 -32.13
N GLY A 17 37.22 -15.69 -31.13
CA GLY A 17 35.82 -15.26 -30.99
C GLY A 17 35.75 -13.81 -30.49
N LEU A 18 35.36 -12.89 -31.37
CA LEU A 18 35.04 -11.51 -31.04
C LEU A 18 33.81 -11.46 -30.12
N PHE A 19 34.01 -11.15 -28.84
CA PHE A 19 32.91 -10.80 -27.93
C PHE A 19 32.43 -9.38 -28.26
N LEU A 20 31.35 -9.26 -29.02
CA LEU A 20 30.53 -8.05 -29.00
C LEU A 20 29.73 -8.03 -27.69
N PRO A 21 29.76 -6.95 -26.90
CA PRO A 21 28.84 -6.80 -25.78
C PRO A 21 27.44 -6.57 -26.36
N GLY A 22 26.62 -7.62 -26.35
CA GLY A 22 25.20 -7.51 -26.62
C GLY A 22 24.57 -6.55 -25.62
N ARG A 23 24.14 -5.38 -26.08
CA ARG A 23 23.23 -4.52 -25.32
C ARG A 23 21.94 -5.30 -25.14
N ILE A 24 21.76 -5.92 -23.97
CA ILE A 24 20.47 -6.43 -23.53
C ILE A 24 19.61 -5.19 -23.28
N SER A 25 18.85 -4.75 -24.29
CA SER A 25 17.70 -3.90 -24.04
C SER A 25 16.69 -4.77 -23.32
N ALA A 26 16.49 -4.53 -22.02
CA ALA A 26 15.35 -5.07 -21.31
C ALA A 26 14.09 -4.49 -21.97
N ALA A 27 13.41 -5.29 -22.78
CA ALA A 27 12.09 -4.94 -23.26
C ALA A 27 11.18 -4.75 -22.03
N PRO A 28 10.30 -3.72 -22.00
CA PRO A 28 9.34 -3.59 -20.93
C PRO A 28 8.50 -4.86 -20.92
N GLN A 29 8.66 -5.67 -19.88
CA GLN A 29 7.78 -6.81 -19.67
C GLN A 29 6.39 -6.26 -19.41
N SER A 30 5.53 -6.34 -20.43
CA SER A 30 4.10 -6.16 -20.26
C SER A 30 3.59 -7.32 -19.42
N TYR A 31 3.68 -7.18 -18.10
CA TYR A 31 3.06 -8.10 -17.17
C TYR A 31 1.54 -7.93 -17.31
N SER A 32 0.92 -8.76 -18.15
CA SER A 32 -0.54 -8.91 -18.10
C SER A 32 -0.85 -9.58 -16.75
N VAL A 33 -1.21 -8.75 -15.76
CA VAL A 33 -1.71 -9.26 -14.50
C VAL A 33 -3.05 -9.90 -14.84
N THR A 34 -3.14 -11.23 -14.70
CA THR A 34 -4.42 -11.93 -14.83
C THR A 34 -5.43 -11.24 -13.91
N PRO A 35 -6.64 -10.92 -14.39
CA PRO A 35 -7.62 -10.19 -13.59
C PRO A 35 -7.82 -10.84 -12.22
N LEU A 36 -7.63 -10.08 -11.16
CA LEU A 36 -7.83 -10.57 -9.79
C LEU A 36 -9.33 -10.56 -9.45
N PRO A 37 -9.79 -11.52 -8.62
CA PRO A 37 -11.11 -11.41 -8.03
C PRO A 37 -11.09 -10.26 -7.02
N VAL A 38 -12.22 -9.56 -6.91
CA VAL A 38 -12.55 -8.50 -5.92
C VAL A 38 -11.68 -7.24 -5.87
N PHE A 39 -10.43 -7.27 -6.31
CA PHE A 39 -9.51 -6.12 -6.37
C PHE A 39 -8.94 -5.92 -7.77
N GLU A 40 -8.57 -4.68 -8.07
CA GLU A 40 -7.78 -4.28 -9.24
C GLU A 40 -6.54 -3.54 -8.74
N LEU A 41 -5.34 -4.08 -8.97
CA LEU A 41 -4.10 -3.55 -8.41
C LEU A 41 -3.33 -2.74 -9.45
N HIS A 42 -2.98 -1.50 -9.11
CA HIS A 42 -2.35 -0.53 -10.01
C HIS A 42 -1.01 -0.03 -9.47
N SER A 43 -0.11 0.30 -10.40
CA SER A 43 1.13 1.05 -10.13
C SER A 43 1.17 2.25 -11.07
N GLY A 44 0.42 3.30 -10.71
CA GLY A 44 0.27 4.49 -11.53
C GLY A 44 1.37 5.52 -11.28
N PHE A 45 1.92 6.10 -12.36
CA PHE A 45 3.00 7.08 -12.28
C PHE A 45 2.60 8.35 -11.50
N TRP A 46 1.46 8.95 -11.86
CA TRP A 46 1.03 10.24 -11.32
C TRP A 46 0.64 10.17 -9.85
N ILE A 47 -0.06 9.12 -9.43
CA ILE A 47 -0.40 8.93 -8.02
C ILE A 47 0.85 8.67 -7.16
N ASN A 48 1.85 7.96 -7.69
CA ASN A 48 3.13 7.77 -7.02
C ASN A 48 3.92 9.08 -6.89
N LEU A 49 3.94 9.92 -7.95
CA LEU A 49 4.55 11.25 -7.90
C LEU A 49 3.89 12.12 -6.82
N HIS A 50 2.56 12.18 -6.81
CA HIS A 50 1.80 12.93 -5.81
C HIS A 50 2.15 12.51 -4.38
N HIS A 51 2.18 11.20 -4.13
CA HIS A 51 2.51 10.68 -2.81
C HIS A 51 3.97 10.91 -2.42
N ALA A 52 4.91 10.83 -3.35
CA ALA A 52 6.32 11.14 -3.08
C ALA A 52 6.52 12.62 -2.69
N LEU A 53 5.88 13.54 -3.42
CA LEU A 53 5.90 14.98 -3.11
C LEU A 53 5.21 15.28 -1.76
N TYR A 54 4.05 14.68 -1.51
CA TYR A 54 3.33 14.83 -0.23
C TYR A 54 4.14 14.30 0.95
N TYR A 55 4.73 13.11 0.81
CA TYR A 55 5.59 12.50 1.82
C TYR A 55 6.78 13.40 2.15
N GLU A 56 7.54 13.84 1.14
CA GLU A 56 8.70 14.71 1.36
C GLU A 56 8.31 16.06 1.96
N ALA A 57 7.22 16.67 1.49
CA ALA A 57 6.71 17.93 2.03
C ALA A 57 6.37 17.82 3.52
N ARG A 58 5.72 16.73 3.94
CA ARG A 58 5.43 16.49 5.36
C ARG A 58 6.69 16.28 6.19
N GLN A 59 7.68 15.55 5.66
CA GLN A 59 8.95 15.36 6.37
C GLN A 59 9.72 16.67 6.54
N ARG A 60 9.80 17.50 5.49
CA ARG A 60 10.43 18.83 5.58
C ARG A 60 9.70 19.72 6.57
N LYS A 61 8.36 19.72 6.57
CA LYS A 61 7.57 20.55 7.49
C LYS A 61 7.67 20.11 8.95
N ALA A 62 7.62 18.80 9.22
CA ALA A 62 7.82 18.26 10.56
C ALA A 62 9.22 18.58 11.10
N PHE A 63 10.22 18.51 10.23
CA PHE A 63 11.59 18.89 10.56
C PHE A 63 11.71 20.37 10.94
N LEU A 64 11.18 21.29 10.11
CA LEU A 64 11.19 22.73 10.41
C LEU A 64 10.46 23.05 11.74
N SER A 65 9.37 22.35 12.02
CA SER A 65 8.61 22.55 13.27
C SER A 65 9.37 22.07 14.50
N ARG A 66 10.17 20.99 14.37
CA ARG A 66 11.03 20.49 15.45
C ARG A 66 12.22 21.43 15.69
N ASP A 67 12.84 21.92 14.62
CA ASP A 67 13.99 22.83 14.70
C ASP A 67 13.61 24.17 15.32
N ALA A 68 12.41 24.70 15.01
CA ALA A 68 11.87 25.88 15.69
C ALA A 68 11.75 25.69 17.22
N ASN A 69 11.59 24.45 17.69
CA ASN A 69 11.51 24.10 19.11
C ASN A 69 12.87 23.74 19.74
N THR A 70 13.97 23.69 18.97
CA THR A 70 15.32 23.36 19.47
C THR A 70 16.30 24.51 19.23
N THR A 71 16.77 25.14 20.31
CA THR A 71 17.72 26.28 20.29
C THR A 71 19.18 25.91 19.96
N LYS A 72 19.44 24.77 19.31
CA LYS A 72 20.81 24.35 18.95
C LYS A 72 21.06 24.41 17.45
N SER A 73 21.95 25.32 17.10
CA SER A 73 22.53 25.56 15.78
C SER A 73 23.38 24.37 15.29
N ALA A 74 22.79 23.55 14.44
CA ALA A 74 23.47 22.84 13.36
C ALA A 74 22.45 22.66 12.22
N PRO A 75 22.80 22.89 10.94
CA PRO A 75 21.90 22.56 9.85
C PRO A 75 22.04 21.07 9.51
N PRO A 76 20.94 20.30 9.58
CA PRO A 76 20.85 19.19 8.63
C PRO A 76 19.49 19.24 7.92
N THR A 77 19.50 19.54 6.63
CA THR A 77 18.34 19.39 5.75
C THR A 77 17.63 18.05 5.99
N ALA A 78 16.31 18.05 6.19
CA ALA A 78 15.52 16.82 6.04
C ALA A 78 15.96 16.14 4.74
N LYS A 79 16.44 14.89 4.82
CA LYS A 79 16.99 14.21 3.65
C LYS A 79 15.88 14.08 2.62
N SER A 80 16.06 14.77 1.49
CA SER A 80 15.18 14.64 0.33
C SER A 80 15.13 13.18 -0.11
N VAL A 81 14.00 12.73 -0.67
CA VAL A 81 13.91 11.38 -1.24
C VAL A 81 14.84 11.22 -2.45
N LEU A 82 15.31 12.34 -3.02
CA LEU A 82 16.28 12.42 -4.12
C LEU A 82 17.73 12.58 -3.66
N ALA A 83 18.00 12.55 -2.35
CA ALA A 83 19.35 12.72 -1.83
C ALA A 83 20.32 11.68 -2.41
N GLY A 84 21.44 12.15 -2.98
CA GLY A 84 22.47 11.30 -3.57
C GLY A 84 22.16 10.76 -4.96
N LYS A 85 21.05 11.17 -5.60
CA LYS A 85 20.69 10.75 -6.97
C LYS A 85 21.41 11.55 -8.09
N GLY A 86 22.27 12.51 -7.73
CA GLY A 86 23.11 13.24 -8.69
C GLY A 86 22.32 14.19 -9.60
N LEU A 87 21.42 14.98 -9.02
CA LEU A 87 20.57 15.91 -9.75
C LEU A 87 21.39 17.07 -10.33
N THR A 88 20.99 17.52 -11.52
CA THR A 88 21.38 18.84 -12.04
C THR A 88 20.69 19.95 -11.26
N ASP A 89 21.23 21.18 -11.32
CA ASP A 89 20.62 22.34 -10.66
C ASP A 89 19.17 22.59 -11.12
N THR A 90 18.89 22.37 -12.40
CA THR A 90 17.54 22.50 -12.97
C THR A 90 16.58 21.45 -12.41
N GLU A 91 17.01 20.19 -12.31
CA GLU A 91 16.19 19.12 -11.72
C GLU A 91 15.95 19.35 -10.23
N GLN A 92 16.99 19.75 -9.50
CA GLN A 92 16.91 20.07 -8.08
C GLN A 92 15.90 21.18 -7.85
N LYS A 93 15.98 22.27 -8.65
CA LYS A 93 15.03 23.38 -8.58
C LYS A 93 13.60 22.94 -8.87
N ALA A 94 13.37 22.18 -9.95
CA ALA A 94 12.03 21.72 -10.31
C ALA A 94 11.40 20.85 -9.20
N TRP A 95 12.19 19.98 -8.57
CA TRP A 95 11.72 19.17 -7.45
C TRP A 95 11.45 20.01 -6.19
N ASP A 96 12.37 20.91 -5.82
CA ASP A 96 12.22 21.76 -4.65
C ASP A 96 11.02 22.70 -4.76
N ASP A 97 10.77 23.29 -5.94
CA ASP A 97 9.60 24.11 -6.19
C ASP A 97 8.31 23.31 -6.01
N ALA A 98 8.28 22.05 -6.47
CA ALA A 98 7.13 21.17 -6.29
C ALA A 98 6.91 20.77 -4.83
N VAL A 99 7.97 20.40 -4.11
CA VAL A 99 7.88 20.10 -2.68
C VAL A 99 7.43 21.33 -1.89
N ALA A 100 7.94 22.52 -2.21
CA ALA A 100 7.51 23.78 -1.59
C ALA A 100 6.03 24.06 -1.82
N TYR A 101 5.53 23.82 -3.05
CA TYR A 101 4.10 23.90 -3.34
C TYR A 101 3.28 22.96 -2.44
N TYR A 102 3.70 21.69 -2.31
CA TYR A 102 3.02 20.72 -1.45
C TYR A 102 3.10 21.09 0.04
N MET A 103 4.22 21.64 0.51
CA MET A 103 4.36 22.11 1.90
C MET A 103 3.38 23.22 2.26
N LEU A 104 3.15 24.14 1.32
CA LEU A 104 2.25 25.28 1.49
C LEU A 104 0.78 24.88 1.36
N ASN A 105 0.45 23.99 0.41
CA ASN A 105 -0.95 23.74 0.04
C ASN A 105 -1.52 22.45 0.63
N TYR A 106 -0.70 21.42 0.90
CA TYR A 106 -1.20 20.06 1.16
C TYR A 106 -0.62 19.39 2.41
N ALA A 107 0.57 19.76 2.90
CA ALA A 107 1.24 19.03 3.97
C ALA A 107 0.46 18.96 5.31
N ASP A 108 -0.44 19.92 5.58
CA ASP A 108 -1.30 19.92 6.78
C ASP A 108 -2.66 19.24 6.56
N LYS A 109 -2.97 18.89 5.31
CA LYS A 109 -4.24 18.27 4.95
C LYS A 109 -4.13 16.75 5.06
N ASP A 110 -5.24 16.14 5.44
CA ASP A 110 -5.35 14.69 5.60
C ASP A 110 -5.78 14.05 4.27
N LEU A 111 -5.02 13.05 3.79
CA LEU A 111 -5.31 12.31 2.55
C LEU A 111 -6.64 11.55 2.58
N LEU A 112 -7.15 11.24 3.78
CA LEU A 112 -8.35 10.44 4.02
C LEU A 112 -9.61 11.29 4.19
N PHE A 113 -9.47 12.49 4.75
CA PHE A 113 -10.62 13.31 5.19
C PHE A 113 -10.74 14.66 4.47
N THR A 114 -9.75 15.05 3.66
CA THR A 114 -9.81 16.30 2.90
C THR A 114 -10.36 16.05 1.50
N THR A 115 -11.57 16.54 1.21
CA THR A 115 -12.24 16.35 -0.09
C THR A 115 -11.35 16.67 -1.29
N GLU A 116 -10.59 17.75 -1.24
CA GLU A 116 -9.66 18.14 -2.31
C GLU A 116 -8.58 17.08 -2.56
N LEU A 117 -7.97 16.52 -1.52
CA LEU A 117 -6.93 15.50 -1.68
C LEU A 117 -7.50 14.15 -2.11
N ILE A 118 -8.74 13.83 -1.71
CA ILE A 118 -9.46 12.65 -2.16
C ILE A 118 -9.72 12.73 -3.67
N GLN A 119 -10.26 13.86 -4.13
CA GLN A 119 -10.51 14.07 -5.56
C GLN A 119 -9.22 14.08 -6.37
N LEU A 120 -8.18 14.74 -5.86
CA LEU A 120 -6.88 14.78 -6.53
C LEU A 120 -6.28 13.38 -6.71
N LYS A 121 -6.19 12.56 -5.64
CA LYS A 121 -5.63 11.21 -5.79
C LYS A 121 -6.46 10.36 -6.76
N ASP A 122 -7.78 10.54 -6.77
CA ASP A 122 -8.67 9.75 -7.62
C ASP A 122 -8.43 10.08 -9.10
N GLN A 123 -8.36 11.38 -9.41
CA GLN A 123 -8.00 11.86 -10.74
C GLN A 123 -6.61 11.36 -11.15
N LEU A 124 -5.60 11.47 -10.28
CA LEU A 124 -4.24 11.01 -10.63
C LEU A 124 -4.14 9.49 -10.79
N GLY A 125 -4.98 8.71 -10.11
CA GLY A 125 -5.12 7.28 -10.34
C GLY A 125 -5.76 6.97 -11.69
N ASP A 126 -6.83 7.66 -12.05
CA ASP A 126 -7.58 7.42 -13.29
C ASP A 126 -6.79 7.81 -14.56
N PHE A 127 -5.78 8.67 -14.43
CA PHE A 127 -4.93 9.15 -15.53
C PHE A 127 -3.57 8.43 -15.60
N GLU A 128 -3.45 7.23 -15.04
CA GLU A 128 -2.18 6.48 -14.98
C GLU A 128 -1.53 6.19 -16.35
N ASP A 129 -2.32 6.07 -17.42
CA ASP A 129 -1.87 5.80 -18.79
C ASP A 129 -1.50 7.07 -19.59
N CYS A 130 -1.63 8.24 -18.97
CA CYS A 130 -1.32 9.53 -19.58
C CYS A 130 0.13 9.95 -19.32
N ASP A 131 0.78 10.51 -20.35
CA ASP A 131 2.18 10.99 -20.27
C ASP A 131 2.29 12.46 -19.82
N GLU A 132 1.14 13.14 -19.74
CA GLU A 132 0.90 14.54 -19.37
C GLU A 132 -0.52 14.67 -18.79
N LEU A 133 -0.82 15.77 -18.09
CA LEU A 133 -2.09 15.99 -17.38
C LEU A 133 -2.85 17.23 -17.87
N SER A 134 -2.24 18.03 -18.75
CA SER A 134 -2.77 19.28 -19.29
C SER A 134 -3.65 19.09 -20.54
N GLY A 135 -3.71 17.87 -21.07
CA GLY A 135 -4.37 17.52 -22.33
C GLY A 135 -3.73 18.13 -23.56
N HIS A 136 -2.55 18.74 -23.44
CA HIS A 136 -1.89 19.48 -24.52
C HIS A 136 -1.47 18.58 -25.67
N LYS A 137 -1.14 17.31 -25.38
CA LYS A 137 -0.81 16.32 -26.42
C LYS A 137 -2.03 15.50 -26.79
N ARG A 138 -2.78 15.06 -25.77
CA ARG A 138 -3.94 14.18 -25.94
C ARG A 138 -5.09 14.73 -25.11
N LYS A 139 -6.15 15.20 -25.76
CA LYS A 139 -7.29 15.81 -25.05
C LYS A 139 -7.90 14.94 -23.95
N PHE A 140 -7.89 13.61 -24.12
CA PHE A 140 -8.39 12.69 -23.09
C PHE A 140 -7.47 12.60 -21.85
N CYS A 141 -6.25 13.12 -21.94
CA CYS A 141 -5.31 13.28 -20.82
C CYS A 141 -5.43 14.64 -20.13
N ASP A 142 -6.42 15.46 -20.49
CA ASP A 142 -6.79 16.62 -19.67
C ASP A 142 -7.43 16.13 -18.37
N ALA A 143 -6.66 16.15 -17.28
CA ALA A 143 -7.11 15.69 -15.97
C ALA A 143 -8.08 16.67 -15.28
N GLY A 144 -8.29 17.86 -15.86
CA GLY A 144 -9.13 18.90 -15.27
C GLY A 144 -8.60 19.43 -13.94
N LEU A 145 -7.29 19.29 -13.69
CA LEU A 145 -6.63 19.76 -12.48
C LEU A 145 -6.42 21.28 -12.52
N PRO A 146 -6.33 21.96 -11.36
CA PRO A 146 -5.97 23.37 -11.31
C PRO A 146 -4.65 23.64 -12.04
N ALA A 147 -4.60 24.67 -12.88
CA ALA A 147 -3.46 24.95 -13.76
C ALA A 147 -2.10 24.99 -13.03
N ASN A 148 -2.07 25.62 -11.84
CA ASN A 148 -0.84 25.68 -11.02
C ASN A 148 -0.38 24.29 -10.57
N LEU A 149 -1.32 23.41 -10.20
CA LEU A 149 -1.00 22.04 -9.79
C LEU A 149 -0.53 21.21 -10.99
N THR A 150 -1.20 21.34 -12.14
CA THR A 150 -0.78 20.68 -13.39
C THR A 150 0.65 21.08 -13.74
N GLN A 151 0.96 22.38 -13.72
CA GLN A 151 2.31 22.88 -13.98
C GLN A 151 3.34 22.32 -13.00
N VAL A 152 3.02 22.27 -11.71
CA VAL A 152 3.90 21.72 -10.66
C VAL A 152 4.16 20.23 -10.89
N LEU A 153 3.12 19.44 -11.14
CA LEU A 153 3.24 18.00 -11.38
C LEU A 153 4.02 17.71 -12.67
N GLU A 154 3.70 18.40 -13.77
CA GLU A 154 4.39 18.21 -15.05
C GLU A 154 5.85 18.67 -15.02
N ALA A 155 6.19 19.71 -14.24
CA ALA A 155 7.57 20.14 -14.05
C ALA A 155 8.40 19.15 -13.22
N ALA A 156 7.80 18.53 -12.19
CA ALA A 156 8.46 17.52 -11.37
C ALA A 156 8.53 16.14 -12.03
N ALA A 157 7.61 15.84 -12.96
CA ALA A 157 7.49 14.52 -13.58
C ALA A 157 8.78 14.02 -14.27
N PRO A 158 9.52 14.81 -15.08
CA PRO A 158 10.78 14.36 -15.66
C PRO A 158 11.82 13.97 -14.61
N VAL A 159 11.93 14.75 -13.51
CA VAL A 159 12.85 14.45 -12.40
C VAL A 159 12.47 13.14 -11.73
N TYR A 160 11.18 12.99 -11.39
CA TYR A 160 10.67 11.77 -10.78
C TYR A 160 10.90 10.54 -11.67
N ARG A 161 10.62 10.68 -12.97
CA ARG A 161 10.79 9.62 -13.97
C ARG A 161 12.25 9.17 -14.09
N ALA A 162 13.19 10.11 -14.04
CA ALA A 162 14.62 9.81 -14.17
C ALA A 162 15.20 9.15 -12.90
N HIS A 163 14.78 9.59 -11.70
CA HIS A 163 15.54 9.30 -10.48
C HIS A 163 14.84 8.37 -9.48
N LEU A 164 13.50 8.24 -9.53
CA LEU A 164 12.72 7.48 -8.53
C LEU A 164 11.73 6.49 -9.14
N TRP A 165 11.13 6.80 -10.29
CA TRP A 165 10.01 6.00 -10.82
C TRP A 165 10.38 4.54 -11.04
N ALA A 166 11.55 4.26 -11.62
CA ALA A 166 11.97 2.88 -11.87
C ALA A 166 12.07 2.05 -10.56
N GLU A 167 12.57 2.66 -9.48
CA GLU A 167 12.68 2.01 -8.17
C GLU A 167 11.30 1.82 -7.53
N HIS A 168 10.45 2.86 -7.56
CA HIS A 168 9.12 2.83 -6.97
C HIS A 168 8.19 1.85 -7.71
N ASP A 169 8.14 1.89 -9.04
CA ASP A 169 7.33 0.97 -9.85
C ASP A 169 7.81 -0.48 -9.68
N GLN A 170 9.12 -0.71 -9.60
CA GLN A 170 9.65 -2.04 -9.33
C GLN A 170 9.21 -2.56 -7.95
N ALA A 171 9.25 -1.71 -6.91
CA ALA A 171 8.77 -2.07 -5.58
C ALA A 171 7.26 -2.37 -5.58
N ASN A 172 6.46 -1.50 -6.21
CA ASN A 172 5.01 -1.68 -6.35
C ASN A 172 4.68 -2.98 -7.07
N ARG A 173 5.31 -3.25 -8.23
CA ARG A 173 5.08 -4.47 -8.99
C ARG A 173 5.55 -5.72 -8.24
N ARG A 174 6.65 -5.65 -7.50
CA ARG A 174 7.09 -6.77 -6.65
C ARG A 174 6.07 -7.08 -5.57
N TRP A 175 5.52 -6.05 -4.92
CA TRP A 175 4.46 -6.20 -3.94
C TRP A 175 3.20 -6.83 -4.57
N ILE A 176 2.76 -6.31 -5.72
CA ILE A 176 1.62 -6.85 -6.48
C ILE A 176 1.82 -8.32 -6.82
N LEU A 177 3.01 -8.70 -7.32
CA LEU A 177 3.32 -10.10 -7.67
C LEU A 177 3.30 -11.05 -6.47
N GLN A 178 3.57 -10.55 -5.25
CA GLN A 178 3.52 -11.35 -4.03
C GLN A 178 2.08 -11.53 -3.52
N VAL A 179 1.23 -10.51 -3.64
CA VAL A 179 -0.13 -10.50 -3.09
C VAL A 179 -1.16 -11.08 -4.07
N ALA A 180 -0.97 -10.86 -5.37
CA ALA A 180 -1.88 -11.30 -6.43
C ALA A 180 -2.24 -12.80 -6.38
N PRO A 181 -1.30 -13.75 -6.15
CA PRO A 181 -1.64 -15.16 -6.02
C PRO A 181 -2.59 -15.45 -4.85
N LEU A 182 -2.38 -14.81 -3.69
CA LEU A 182 -3.22 -14.98 -2.51
C LEU A 182 -4.62 -14.42 -2.73
N VAL A 183 -4.72 -13.25 -3.37
CA VAL A 183 -6.02 -12.68 -3.75
C VAL A 183 -6.74 -13.59 -4.75
N ARG A 184 -6.01 -14.19 -5.70
CA ARG A 184 -6.61 -15.10 -6.68
C ARG A 184 -7.15 -16.38 -6.04
N GLU A 185 -6.41 -16.95 -5.10
CA GLU A 185 -6.76 -18.21 -4.43
C GLU A 185 -7.87 -17.99 -3.39
N GLU A 186 -7.70 -17.00 -2.52
CA GLU A 186 -8.52 -16.82 -1.31
C GLU A 186 -9.54 -15.68 -1.43
N GLY A 187 -9.39 -14.80 -2.42
CA GLY A 187 -10.02 -13.48 -2.38
C GLY A 187 -11.54 -13.51 -2.43
N VAL A 188 -12.14 -14.43 -3.18
CA VAL A 188 -13.60 -14.61 -3.22
C VAL A 188 -14.12 -15.08 -1.86
N GLY A 189 -13.56 -16.17 -1.31
CA GLY A 189 -14.00 -16.71 -0.02
C GLY A 189 -13.80 -15.73 1.13
N LEU A 190 -12.68 -15.00 1.15
CA LEU A 190 -12.43 -13.93 2.13
C LEU A 190 -13.46 -12.80 2.02
N SER A 191 -13.76 -12.36 0.79
CA SER A 191 -14.72 -11.27 0.55
C SER A 191 -16.15 -11.64 0.96
N GLU A 192 -16.59 -12.85 0.64
CA GLU A 192 -17.91 -13.38 1.01
C GLU A 192 -18.01 -13.51 2.52
N ARG A 193 -16.99 -14.11 3.16
CA ARG A 193 -16.97 -14.27 4.62
C ARG A 193 -17.02 -12.94 5.36
N LEU A 194 -16.24 -11.94 4.93
CA LEU A 194 -16.25 -10.61 5.54
C LEU A 194 -17.60 -9.91 5.32
N ALA A 195 -18.17 -10.00 4.11
CA ALA A 195 -19.48 -9.43 3.83
C ALA A 195 -20.59 -10.05 4.69
N ASP A 196 -20.56 -11.38 4.88
CA ASP A 196 -21.50 -12.10 5.74
C ASP A 196 -21.37 -11.66 7.21
N ILE A 197 -20.15 -11.57 7.73
CA ILE A 197 -19.87 -11.11 9.11
C ILE A 197 -20.37 -9.68 9.33
N TYR A 198 -20.23 -8.82 8.33
CA TYR A 198 -20.71 -7.43 8.43
C TYR A 198 -22.17 -7.26 8.03
N GLN A 199 -22.89 -8.34 7.72
CA GLN A 199 -24.29 -8.33 7.28
C GLN A 199 -24.55 -7.39 6.09
N THR A 200 -23.68 -7.46 5.10
CA THR A 200 -23.75 -6.61 3.90
C THR A 200 -23.33 -7.39 2.66
N ARG A 201 -23.03 -6.69 1.56
CA ARG A 201 -22.47 -7.27 0.34
C ARG A 201 -21.09 -6.71 0.07
N TRP A 202 -20.20 -7.57 -0.43
CA TRP A 202 -19.00 -7.08 -1.10
C TRP A 202 -19.38 -6.33 -2.39
N PRO A 203 -18.69 -5.24 -2.75
CA PRO A 203 -18.94 -4.53 -4.00
C PRO A 203 -18.92 -5.45 -5.22
N HIS A 204 -19.88 -5.27 -6.12
CA HIS A 204 -19.93 -6.04 -7.38
C HIS A 204 -18.75 -5.72 -8.30
N GLY A 205 -18.32 -4.45 -8.31
CA GLY A 205 -17.11 -4.02 -9.00
C GLY A 205 -15.86 -4.37 -8.20
N LYS A 206 -14.73 -4.48 -8.90
CA LYS A 206 -13.44 -4.63 -8.23
C LYS A 206 -13.10 -3.33 -7.52
N ILE A 207 -12.59 -3.45 -6.31
CA ILE A 207 -12.06 -2.31 -5.58
C ILE A 207 -10.70 -1.96 -6.20
N ARG A 208 -10.56 -0.73 -6.69
CA ARG A 208 -9.28 -0.21 -7.17
C ARG A 208 -8.32 -0.06 -5.99
N VAL A 209 -7.10 -0.55 -6.17
CA VAL A 209 -6.00 -0.45 -5.22
C VAL A 209 -4.80 0.19 -5.91
N ASP A 210 -4.47 1.40 -5.47
CA ASP A 210 -3.28 2.09 -5.91
C ASP A 210 -2.09 1.72 -5.01
N VAL A 211 -1.16 0.94 -5.54
CA VAL A 211 0.09 0.59 -4.87
C VAL A 211 1.10 1.70 -5.13
N VAL A 212 1.55 2.33 -4.05
CA VAL A 212 2.44 3.49 -4.07
C VAL A 212 3.67 3.25 -3.23
N ALA A 213 4.78 3.94 -3.52
CA ALA A 213 5.97 3.82 -2.69
C ALA A 213 5.77 4.35 -1.26
N TYR A 214 4.94 5.40 -1.11
CA TYR A 214 4.60 6.00 0.17
C TYR A 214 3.08 6.23 0.22
N ALA A 215 2.39 5.72 1.23
CA ALA A 215 1.00 6.07 1.49
C ALA A 215 0.93 7.21 2.52
N ASN A 216 -0.05 7.18 3.43
CA ASN A 216 -0.04 8.04 4.61
C ASN A 216 0.84 7.44 5.73
N TRP A 217 0.86 8.06 6.91
CA TRP A 217 1.62 7.59 8.08
C TRP A 217 1.22 6.18 8.56
N ALA A 218 0.01 5.72 8.26
CA ALA A 218 -0.48 4.39 8.63
C ALA A 218 0.03 3.29 7.70
N GLY A 219 0.55 3.65 6.52
CA GLY A 219 1.06 2.70 5.52
C GLY A 219 0.00 2.26 4.51
N ALA A 220 -1.28 2.44 4.80
CA ALA A 220 -2.40 2.23 3.89
C ALA A 220 -3.59 3.10 4.31
N TYR A 221 -4.52 3.36 3.39
CA TYR A 221 -5.78 4.04 3.68
C TYR A 221 -6.84 3.82 2.60
N THR A 222 -8.10 4.09 2.94
CA THR A 222 -9.27 3.86 2.07
C THR A 222 -10.22 5.05 2.01
N THR A 223 -10.56 5.52 0.81
CA THR A 223 -11.73 6.41 0.61
C THR A 223 -12.92 5.58 0.18
N VAL A 224 -14.15 5.98 0.54
CA VAL A 224 -15.36 5.16 0.37
C VAL A 224 -16.29 5.60 -0.77
N ASP A 225 -16.09 6.80 -1.35
CA ASP A 225 -16.90 7.32 -2.47
C ASP A 225 -16.02 8.02 -3.52
N PRO A 226 -15.51 7.29 -4.54
CA PRO A 226 -15.60 5.84 -4.70
C PRO A 226 -14.72 5.06 -3.71
N LEU A 227 -15.07 3.78 -3.50
CA LEU A 227 -14.27 2.87 -2.69
C LEU A 227 -12.92 2.58 -3.37
N ARG A 228 -11.84 3.15 -2.82
CA ARG A 228 -10.48 3.02 -3.34
C ARG A 228 -9.48 2.89 -2.21
N VAL A 229 -8.58 1.93 -2.37
CA VAL A 229 -7.50 1.63 -1.43
C VAL A 229 -6.20 2.22 -1.95
N THR A 230 -5.40 2.80 -1.06
CA THR A 230 -4.01 3.18 -1.36
C THR A 230 -3.09 2.50 -0.37
N ILE A 231 -2.09 1.77 -0.84
CA ILE A 231 -1.20 0.96 0.00
C ILE A 231 0.28 1.19 -0.34
N SER A 232 1.08 1.35 0.71
CA SER A 232 2.52 1.55 0.59
C SER A 232 3.23 0.22 0.32
N SER A 233 3.97 0.13 -0.78
CA SER A 233 4.84 -1.01 -1.11
C SER A 233 6.17 -1.00 -0.36
N LEU A 234 6.64 0.16 0.11
CA LEU A 234 7.89 0.29 0.86
C LEU A 234 7.68 0.20 2.39
N ASP A 235 6.43 0.21 2.85
CA ASP A 235 6.15 0.02 4.27
C ASP A 235 6.40 -1.44 4.66
N THR A 236 7.34 -1.66 5.57
CA THR A 236 7.71 -3.01 6.03
C THR A 236 6.57 -3.72 6.76
N ARG A 237 5.58 -2.96 7.25
CA ARG A 237 4.38 -3.53 7.88
C ARG A 237 3.45 -4.17 6.85
N ASN A 238 3.47 -3.71 5.60
CA ASN A 238 2.60 -4.23 4.53
C ASN A 238 3.25 -5.36 3.73
N GLN A 239 4.09 -6.20 4.34
CA GLN A 239 4.83 -7.26 3.63
C GLN A 239 4.36 -8.65 4.02
N GLY A 240 4.62 -9.62 3.15
CA GLY A 240 4.31 -11.03 3.41
C GLY A 240 2.82 -11.26 3.68
N PRO A 241 2.46 -12.17 4.62
CA PRO A 241 1.08 -12.44 4.98
C PRO A 241 0.24 -11.22 5.38
N GLN A 242 0.87 -10.21 6.00
CA GLN A 242 0.18 -8.99 6.42
C GLN A 242 -0.22 -8.09 5.25
N ALA A 243 0.41 -8.22 4.09
CA ALA A 243 -0.01 -7.52 2.87
C ALA A 243 -1.45 -7.91 2.48
N LEU A 244 -1.80 -9.18 2.64
CA LEU A 244 -3.16 -9.68 2.40
C LEU A 244 -4.15 -9.17 3.46
N GLU A 245 -3.77 -9.22 4.75
CA GLU A 245 -4.63 -8.73 5.83
C GLU A 245 -4.93 -7.24 5.68
N VAL A 246 -3.92 -6.41 5.43
CA VAL A 246 -4.11 -4.97 5.25
C VAL A 246 -5.01 -4.70 4.03
N LEU A 247 -4.82 -5.41 2.92
CA LEU A 247 -5.67 -5.23 1.73
C LEU A 247 -7.16 -5.48 2.03
N PHE A 248 -7.48 -6.55 2.75
CA PHE A 248 -8.85 -6.86 3.15
C PHE A 248 -9.37 -5.98 4.29
N HIS A 249 -8.49 -5.49 5.17
CA HIS A 249 -8.83 -4.49 6.19
C HIS A 249 -9.29 -3.20 5.52
N GLU A 250 -8.50 -2.70 4.58
CA GLU A 250 -8.80 -1.50 3.80
C GLU A 250 -10.12 -1.65 3.02
N GLY A 251 -10.29 -2.76 2.29
CA GLY A 251 -11.56 -3.06 1.62
C GLY A 251 -12.76 -3.15 2.58
N SER A 252 -12.53 -3.59 3.83
CA SER A 252 -13.58 -3.70 4.85
C SER A 252 -14.16 -2.34 5.26
N HIS A 253 -13.40 -1.24 5.14
CA HIS A 253 -13.93 0.10 5.43
C HIS A 253 -15.19 0.43 4.60
N GLY A 254 -15.27 -0.04 3.35
CA GLY A 254 -16.40 0.24 2.47
C GLY A 254 -17.64 -0.64 2.69
N ILE A 255 -17.52 -1.74 3.43
CA ILE A 255 -18.61 -2.71 3.60
C ILE A 255 -19.15 -2.76 5.03
N ALA A 256 -18.36 -2.29 5.99
CA ALA A 256 -18.62 -2.64 7.36
C ALA A 256 -19.58 -1.62 8.06
N GLU A 257 -20.07 -0.59 7.34
CA GLU A 257 -20.99 0.45 7.81
C GLU A 257 -22.20 -0.05 8.63
N ALA A 258 -22.76 -1.22 8.31
CA ALA A 258 -23.87 -1.82 9.06
C ALA A 258 -23.53 -2.04 10.54
N VAL A 259 -22.31 -2.46 10.84
CA VAL A 259 -21.83 -2.66 12.20
C VAL A 259 -21.58 -1.32 12.91
N GLN A 260 -21.02 -0.32 12.22
CA GLN A 260 -20.89 1.03 12.77
C GLN A 260 -22.27 1.59 13.18
N ARG A 261 -23.27 1.45 12.30
CA ARG A 261 -24.65 1.88 12.59
C ARG A 261 -25.26 1.09 13.75
N ALA A 262 -24.99 -0.21 13.86
CA ALA A 262 -25.48 -1.03 14.96
C ALA A 262 -24.90 -0.58 16.31
N ILE A 263 -23.59 -0.33 16.38
CA ILE A 263 -22.93 0.21 17.58
C ILE A 263 -23.56 1.56 17.97
N ILE A 264 -23.70 2.48 17.01
CA ILE A 264 -24.29 3.81 17.24
C ILE A 264 -25.73 3.69 17.76
N ARG A 265 -26.54 2.82 17.14
CA ARG A 265 -27.93 2.59 17.52
C ARG A 265 -28.03 2.07 18.96
N GLU A 266 -27.28 1.02 19.29
CA GLU A 266 -27.27 0.46 20.64
C GLU A 266 -26.79 1.46 21.69
N CYS A 267 -25.76 2.27 21.38
CA CYS A 267 -25.29 3.32 22.30
C CYS A 267 -26.40 4.34 22.59
N ARG A 268 -27.10 4.81 21.55
CA ARG A 268 -28.20 5.77 21.69
C ARG A 268 -29.38 5.20 22.49
N GLN A 269 -29.74 3.93 22.28
CA GLN A 269 -30.82 3.30 23.03
C GLN A 269 -30.52 3.16 24.53
N ARG A 270 -29.25 3.16 24.91
CA ARG A 270 -28.77 2.97 26.28
C ARG A 270 -28.23 4.24 26.92
N ASP A 271 -28.39 5.39 26.27
CA ASP A 271 -27.83 6.69 26.68
C ASP A 271 -26.33 6.63 27.00
N LYS A 272 -25.56 5.90 26.17
CA LYS A 272 -24.10 5.77 26.30
C LYS A 272 -23.36 6.64 25.28
N PRO A 273 -22.17 7.17 25.63
CA PRO A 273 -21.28 7.80 24.67
C PRO A 273 -20.93 6.84 23.53
N ILE A 274 -20.95 7.33 22.29
CA ILE A 274 -20.55 6.54 21.12
C ILE A 274 -19.02 6.43 21.11
N PRO A 275 -18.44 5.22 21.21
CA PRO A 275 -17.00 5.04 21.18
C PRO A 275 -16.44 5.41 19.80
N ARG A 276 -15.48 6.32 19.76
CA ARG A 276 -14.91 6.84 18.50
C ARG A 276 -14.30 5.74 17.63
N ASP A 277 -13.53 4.84 18.24
CA ASP A 277 -12.65 3.92 17.51
C ASP A 277 -12.99 2.43 17.70
N LEU A 278 -14.01 2.08 18.50
CA LEU A 278 -14.43 0.67 18.66
C LEU A 278 -14.74 0.04 17.29
N TRP A 279 -15.35 0.84 16.42
CA TRP A 279 -15.62 0.47 15.05
C TRP A 279 -14.37 0.01 14.29
N HIS A 280 -13.32 0.82 14.33
CA HIS A 280 -12.08 0.54 13.61
C HIS A 280 -11.31 -0.64 14.24
N ALA A 281 -11.30 -0.72 15.57
CA ALA A 281 -10.72 -1.85 16.30
C ALA A 281 -11.40 -3.18 15.91
N LEU A 282 -12.73 -3.18 15.76
CA LEU A 282 -13.50 -4.35 15.34
C LEU A 282 -13.13 -4.79 13.91
N VAL A 283 -12.97 -3.86 12.98
CA VAL A 283 -12.56 -4.18 11.60
C VAL A 283 -11.17 -4.83 11.59
N PHE A 284 -10.21 -4.29 12.34
CA PHE A 284 -8.88 -4.93 12.51
C PHE A 284 -8.98 -6.34 13.10
N TYR A 285 -9.76 -6.51 14.16
CA TYR A 285 -9.94 -7.81 14.81
C TYR A 285 -10.54 -8.84 13.87
N THR A 286 -11.64 -8.47 13.20
CA THR A 286 -12.39 -9.34 12.31
C THR A 286 -11.55 -9.80 11.14
N THR A 287 -10.90 -8.86 10.43
CA THR A 287 -10.06 -9.22 9.29
C THR A 287 -8.88 -10.09 9.72
N GLY A 288 -8.23 -9.77 10.85
CA GLY A 288 -7.15 -10.58 11.40
C GLY A 288 -7.57 -12.03 11.71
N GLU A 289 -8.73 -12.23 12.32
CA GLU A 289 -9.25 -13.56 12.64
C GLU A 289 -9.64 -14.37 11.40
N VAL A 290 -10.27 -13.72 10.41
CA VAL A 290 -10.63 -14.37 9.13
C VAL A 290 -9.36 -14.80 8.39
N ILE A 291 -8.35 -13.92 8.28
CA ILE A 291 -7.08 -14.22 7.62
C ILE A 291 -6.29 -15.31 8.36
N ARG A 292 -6.25 -15.24 9.70
CA ARG A 292 -5.61 -16.27 10.53
C ARG A 292 -6.18 -17.65 10.26
N THR A 293 -7.50 -17.76 10.11
CA THR A 293 -8.17 -19.05 9.82
C THR A 293 -7.72 -19.62 8.47
N VAL A 294 -7.62 -18.78 7.44
CA VAL A 294 -7.15 -19.20 6.11
C VAL A 294 -5.68 -19.63 6.15
N LEU A 295 -4.80 -18.82 6.76
CA LEU A 295 -3.36 -19.08 6.76
C LEU A 295 -2.92 -20.23 7.67
N THR A 296 -3.75 -20.64 8.63
CA THR A 296 -3.47 -21.75 9.55
C THR A 296 -4.21 -23.03 9.20
N SER A 297 -5.04 -23.02 8.16
CA SER A 297 -5.81 -24.20 7.75
C SER A 297 -4.90 -25.31 7.19
N PRO A 298 -5.00 -26.58 7.64
CA PRO A 298 -4.18 -27.69 7.15
C PRO A 298 -4.33 -28.00 5.65
N SER A 299 -5.39 -27.48 5.01
CA SER A 299 -5.64 -27.59 3.57
C SER A 299 -4.84 -26.58 2.74
N ALA A 300 -4.17 -25.60 3.39
CA ALA A 300 -3.38 -24.60 2.71
C ALA A 300 -2.06 -25.23 2.21
N ASN A 301 -2.10 -25.87 1.04
CA ASN A 301 -0.93 -26.04 0.15
C ASN A 301 -0.46 -24.69 -0.44
N SER A 302 -0.66 -23.61 0.31
CA SER A 302 -0.52 -22.25 -0.17
C SER A 302 0.96 -21.83 -0.03
N PRO A 303 1.54 -21.14 -1.03
CA PRO A 303 2.91 -20.64 -0.98
C PRO A 303 3.23 -19.77 0.25
N ALA A 304 2.21 -19.18 0.88
CA ALA A 304 2.33 -18.42 2.13
C ALA A 304 2.82 -19.27 3.33
N SER A 305 2.56 -20.58 3.31
CA SER A 305 3.04 -21.53 4.33
C SER A 305 4.50 -21.95 4.11
N ARG A 306 5.12 -21.58 2.97
CA ARG A 306 6.51 -21.91 2.61
C ARG A 306 7.49 -20.75 2.78
N GLY A 307 7.08 -19.71 3.50
CA GLY A 307 7.99 -18.67 3.95
C GLY A 307 8.87 -19.18 5.09
N ASP A 308 10.02 -19.75 4.70
CA ASP A 308 11.34 -19.72 5.34
C ASP A 308 11.99 -21.12 5.37
N ASN A 309 13.23 -21.20 4.89
CA ASN A 309 14.07 -22.40 4.93
C ASN A 309 14.58 -22.59 6.38
N GLY A 310 13.68 -22.87 7.31
CA GLY A 310 13.98 -23.08 8.72
C GLY A 310 13.19 -24.25 9.26
N THR A 311 13.90 -25.32 9.64
CA THR A 311 13.40 -26.37 10.54
C THR A 311 12.78 -25.76 11.80
N GLY A 312 11.47 -25.64 11.85
CA GLY A 312 10.68 -25.20 12.99
C GLY A 312 9.18 -25.48 12.77
N PRO A 313 8.37 -25.69 13.83
CA PRO A 313 6.92 -25.88 13.70
C PRO A 313 6.30 -24.65 13.03
N ALA A 314 5.29 -24.86 12.17
CA ALA A 314 4.58 -23.81 11.43
C ALA A 314 4.38 -22.56 12.31
N SER A 315 5.10 -21.48 11.99
CA SER A 315 5.07 -20.26 12.79
C SER A 315 3.63 -19.77 12.86
N SER A 316 3.06 -19.66 14.06
CA SER A 316 1.69 -19.19 14.24
C SER A 316 1.54 -17.79 13.65
N TYR A 317 0.67 -17.63 12.65
CA TYR A 317 0.35 -16.31 12.10
C TYR A 317 -0.11 -15.35 13.21
N SER A 318 0.48 -14.15 13.25
CA SER A 318 0.06 -13.06 14.15
C SER A 318 -0.66 -11.99 13.33
N ALA A 319 -1.91 -11.71 13.69
CA ALA A 319 -2.74 -10.69 13.05
C ALA A 319 -2.06 -9.31 13.11
N TYR A 320 -2.25 -8.50 12.08
CA TYR A 320 -1.58 -7.20 11.91
C TYR A 320 -1.72 -6.31 13.14
N ALA A 321 -2.95 -6.16 13.65
CA ALA A 321 -3.21 -5.31 14.81
C ALA A 321 -2.50 -5.77 16.09
N VAL A 322 -2.24 -7.07 16.25
CA VAL A 322 -1.45 -7.62 17.36
C VAL A 322 0.03 -7.39 17.10
N ARG A 323 0.53 -7.73 15.91
CA ARG A 323 1.94 -7.58 15.52
C ARG A 323 2.43 -6.13 15.64
N GLU A 324 1.61 -5.18 15.20
CA GLU A 324 1.90 -3.75 15.23
C GLU A 324 1.54 -3.09 16.57
N GLY A 325 1.06 -3.85 17.56
CA GLY A 325 0.70 -3.35 18.87
C GLY A 325 -0.40 -2.28 18.85
N LEU A 326 -1.38 -2.37 17.95
CA LEU A 326 -2.48 -1.39 17.84
C LEU A 326 -3.35 -1.39 19.10
N TYR A 327 -3.65 -2.58 19.64
CA TYR A 327 -4.48 -2.69 20.84
C TYR A 327 -3.84 -2.04 22.07
N GLN A 328 -2.52 -2.12 22.19
CA GLN A 328 -1.76 -1.51 23.29
C GLN A 328 -1.73 0.02 23.20
N ARG A 329 -2.06 0.59 22.05
CA ARG A 329 -2.07 2.05 21.78
C ARG A 329 -3.47 2.66 21.94
N GLY A 330 -4.20 2.25 22.98
CA GLY A 330 -5.49 2.86 23.36
C GLY A 330 -6.74 2.01 23.07
N TRP A 331 -6.60 0.80 22.54
CA TRP A 331 -7.73 -0.11 22.27
C TRP A 331 -7.72 -1.39 23.13
N LYS A 332 -6.99 -1.41 24.25
CA LYS A 332 -6.89 -2.59 25.12
C LYS A 332 -8.28 -3.04 25.58
N ASN A 333 -9.09 -2.10 26.05
CA ASN A 333 -10.46 -2.39 26.50
C ASN A 333 -11.33 -2.87 25.33
N TYR A 334 -11.13 -2.36 24.11
CA TYR A 334 -11.86 -2.86 22.93
C TYR A 334 -11.45 -4.29 22.59
N LEU A 335 -10.16 -4.64 22.70
CA LEU A 335 -9.72 -6.02 22.48
C LEU A 335 -10.41 -6.99 23.45
N GLU A 336 -10.49 -6.63 24.74
CA GLU A 336 -11.18 -7.43 25.75
C GLU A 336 -12.67 -7.63 25.41
N LEU A 337 -13.36 -6.55 24.99
CA LEU A 337 -14.75 -6.61 24.53
C LEU A 337 -14.92 -7.49 23.29
N LEU A 338 -14.02 -7.36 22.30
CA LEU A 338 -14.06 -8.12 21.06
C LEU A 338 -13.84 -9.61 21.33
N GLN A 339 -12.86 -9.96 22.16
CA GLN A 339 -12.62 -11.35 22.55
C GLN A 339 -13.80 -11.95 23.31
N GLN A 340 -14.43 -11.17 24.19
CA GLN A 340 -15.51 -11.67 25.04
C GLN A 340 -16.85 -11.78 24.30
N PHE A 341 -17.16 -10.85 23.39
CA PHE A 341 -18.51 -10.71 22.83
C PHE A 341 -18.56 -10.77 21.31
N TRP A 342 -17.51 -10.37 20.60
CA TRP A 342 -17.46 -10.46 19.14
C TRP A 342 -16.94 -11.81 18.65
N GLN A 343 -15.91 -12.38 19.28
CA GLN A 343 -15.39 -13.70 18.93
C GLN A 343 -16.47 -14.80 18.96
N PRO A 344 -17.38 -14.87 19.96
CA PRO A 344 -18.48 -15.83 19.92
C PRO A 344 -19.39 -15.67 18.69
N TYR A 345 -19.58 -14.46 18.17
CA TYR A 345 -20.31 -14.25 16.92
C TYR A 345 -19.52 -14.76 15.71
N LEU A 346 -18.21 -14.48 15.64
CA LEU A 346 -17.34 -15.03 14.57
C LEU A 346 -17.30 -16.57 14.57
N ASP A 347 -17.40 -17.18 15.76
CA ASP A 347 -17.46 -18.63 15.99
C ASP A 347 -18.86 -19.23 15.73
N GLY A 348 -19.88 -18.43 15.41
CA GLY A 348 -21.27 -18.90 15.24
C GLY A 348 -21.99 -19.29 16.53
N LYS A 349 -21.50 -18.86 17.69
CA LYS A 349 -22.05 -19.13 19.03
C LYS A 349 -22.95 -18.02 19.57
N ALA A 350 -22.97 -16.87 18.91
CA ALA A 350 -23.83 -15.72 19.22
C ALA A 350 -24.41 -15.14 17.93
N THR A 351 -25.50 -14.39 18.04
CA THR A 351 -26.03 -13.60 16.91
C THR A 351 -25.29 -12.26 16.80
N PHE A 352 -25.40 -11.62 15.64
CA PHE A 352 -24.85 -10.28 15.42
C PHE A 352 -25.41 -9.26 16.43
N ASP A 353 -26.74 -9.19 16.57
CA ASP A 353 -27.39 -8.24 17.46
C ASP A 353 -27.02 -8.49 18.93
N ASP A 354 -26.92 -9.76 19.36
CA ASP A 354 -26.47 -10.11 20.70
C ASP A 354 -25.03 -9.64 20.97
N ALA A 355 -24.13 -9.84 20.00
CA ALA A 355 -22.74 -9.43 20.12
C ALA A 355 -22.61 -7.90 20.25
N ILE A 356 -23.29 -7.13 19.39
CA ILE A 356 -23.30 -5.66 19.45
C ILE A 356 -23.90 -5.19 20.77
N ALA A 357 -25.06 -5.73 21.17
CA ALA A 357 -25.74 -5.36 22.40
C ALA A 357 -24.87 -5.61 23.63
N ARG A 358 -24.17 -6.75 23.70
CA ARG A 358 -23.29 -7.10 24.83
C ARG A 358 -22.01 -6.28 24.86
N MET A 359 -21.39 -6.01 23.70
CA MET A 359 -20.24 -5.09 23.61
C MET A 359 -20.62 -3.71 24.12
N VAL A 360 -21.70 -3.12 23.61
CA VAL A 360 -22.15 -1.78 24.03
C VAL A 360 -22.58 -1.76 25.49
N SER A 361 -23.22 -2.84 25.98
CA SER A 361 -23.56 -2.97 27.40
C SER A 361 -22.35 -2.84 28.32
N SER A 362 -21.19 -3.27 27.84
CA SER A 362 -19.96 -3.40 28.61
C SER A 362 -18.95 -2.26 28.36
N LEU A 363 -19.36 -1.25 27.57
CA LEU A 363 -18.64 0.02 27.42
C LEU A 363 -18.64 0.88 28.68
#